data_AF-A0A2A2GXW9-F1
#
_entry.id   AF-A0A2A2GXW9-F1
#
_cell.length_a   1.000
_cell.length_b   1.000
_cell.length_c   1.000
_cell.angle_alpha   90.00
_cell.angle_beta   90.00
_cell.angle_gamma   90.00
#
_symmetry.space_group_name_H-M   'P 1'
#
loop_
_entity.id
_entity.type
_entity.pdbx_description
1 polymer ?
#
loop_
_entity_poly.entity_id
_entity_poly.type
_entity_poly.pdbx_seq_one_letter_code
_entity_poly.pdbx_strand_id
1 'polypeptide(L)'
;LELVVNQYASGIIAIVNERKGHFWLSATDLQKAGLPATKLTQPQIDVSAMPNVQVNYDSAQQRLLLQVPDSWLPPQNLMVGNSPRRFAALSSQGELFNYDLYANRTQHNDTQLSIWNELRLFGMAGSLSSTGVFKQQIGGNHQHKDNQGFTRYDTTYINENENHVLSWAVGDLISNALSWNSSVRMG
;
A
#
# COMPACT_ATOMS: atom_id res chain seq x y z
N LEU A 1 -5.28 6.93 36.32
CA LEU A 1 -4.03 7.19 35.55
C LEU A 1 -3.91 6.13 34.46
N GLU A 2 -3.17 6.37 33.39
CA GLU A 2 -2.98 5.36 32.32
C GLU A 2 -1.92 4.33 32.71
N LEU A 3 -2.13 3.07 32.36
CA LEU A 3 -1.12 2.01 32.43
C LEU A 3 -0.31 1.93 31.14
N VAL A 4 1.01 2.03 31.27
CA VAL A 4 1.95 1.83 30.15
C VAL A 4 2.80 0.61 30.47
N VAL A 5 2.75 -0.42 29.64
CA VAL A 5 3.47 -1.69 29.86
C VAL A 5 4.58 -1.82 28.82
N ASN A 6 5.85 -1.93 29.24
CA ASN A 6 7.01 -2.00 28.34
C ASN A 6 6.99 -0.91 27.25
N GLN A 7 6.73 0.34 27.65
CA GLN A 7 6.57 1.54 26.78
C GLN A 7 5.36 1.51 25.83
N TYR A 8 4.56 0.44 25.84
CA TYR A 8 3.30 0.36 25.11
C TYR A 8 2.17 1.02 25.91
N ALA A 9 1.59 2.08 25.35
CA ALA A 9 0.41 2.74 25.90
C ALA A 9 -0.80 1.80 25.78
N SER A 10 -1.21 1.19 26.89
CA SER A 10 -2.27 0.17 26.87
C SER A 10 -3.65 0.76 26.62
N GLY A 11 -3.82 2.08 26.79
CA GLY A 11 -5.12 2.75 26.77
C GLY A 11 -6.00 2.42 27.98
N ILE A 12 -5.49 1.62 28.94
CA ILE A 12 -6.22 1.24 30.14
C ILE A 12 -6.07 2.33 31.20
N ILE A 13 -7.17 2.96 31.56
CA ILE A 13 -7.25 3.88 32.71
C ILE A 13 -7.62 3.07 33.95
N ALA A 14 -6.66 2.93 34.86
CA ALA A 14 -6.82 2.16 36.09
C ALA A 14 -6.82 3.06 37.34
N ILE A 15 -7.51 2.57 38.37
CA ILE A 15 -7.39 3.10 39.74
C ILE A 15 -6.15 2.48 40.37
N VAL A 16 -5.25 3.32 40.86
CA VAL A 16 -4.02 2.90 41.53
C VAL A 16 -4.05 3.39 42.96
N ASN A 17 -3.97 2.47 43.90
CA ASN A 17 -3.89 2.78 45.32
C ASN A 17 -2.43 2.76 45.76
N GLU A 18 -1.87 3.91 46.11
CA GLU A 18 -0.55 3.98 46.70
C GLU A 18 -0.63 3.73 48.22
N ARG A 19 0.19 2.81 48.73
CA ARG A 19 0.30 2.50 50.16
C ARG A 19 1.77 2.38 50.53
N LYS A 20 2.31 3.37 51.24
CA LYS A 20 3.73 3.38 51.69
C LYS A 20 4.72 3.20 50.52
N GLY A 21 4.46 3.85 49.37
CA GLY A 21 5.29 3.72 48.16
C GLY A 21 5.06 2.46 47.33
N HIS A 22 4.10 1.61 47.72
CA HIS A 22 3.67 0.47 46.92
C HIS A 22 2.41 0.80 46.13
N PHE A 23 2.39 0.42 44.85
CA PHE A 23 1.27 0.64 43.95
C PHE A 23 0.41 -0.62 43.82
N TRP A 24 -0.87 -0.49 44.17
CA TRP A 24 -1.84 -1.57 44.12
C TRP A 24 -2.87 -1.35 43.02
N LEU A 25 -3.09 -2.37 42.19
CA LEU A 25 -4.00 -2.34 41.04
C LEU A 25 -4.91 -3.55 40.99
N SER A 26 -6.04 -3.43 40.29
CA SER A 26 -6.91 -4.58 40.05
C SER A 26 -6.25 -5.58 39.09
N ALA A 27 -6.38 -6.88 39.36
CA ALA A 27 -5.94 -7.92 38.43
C ALA A 27 -6.64 -7.78 37.06
N THR A 28 -7.90 -7.33 37.03
CA THR A 28 -8.65 -7.11 35.80
C THR A 28 -8.03 -6.04 34.91
N ASP A 29 -7.55 -4.93 35.47
CA ASP A 29 -6.93 -3.85 34.68
C ASP A 29 -5.56 -4.28 34.18
N LEU A 30 -4.77 -4.99 35.01
CA LEU A 30 -3.48 -5.54 34.62
C LEU A 30 -3.63 -6.58 33.49
N GLN A 31 -4.64 -7.45 33.57
CA GLN A 31 -4.93 -8.42 32.52
C GLN A 31 -5.35 -7.74 31.21
N LYS A 32 -6.20 -6.71 31.27
CA LYS A 32 -6.57 -5.90 30.11
C LYS A 32 -5.37 -5.16 29.51
N ALA A 33 -4.41 -4.76 30.34
CA ALA A 33 -3.15 -4.14 29.90
C ALA A 33 -2.15 -5.15 29.32
N GLY A 34 -2.49 -6.45 29.25
CA GLY A 34 -1.71 -7.48 28.59
C GLY A 34 -0.86 -8.34 29.52
N LEU A 35 -0.95 -8.19 30.84
CA LEU A 35 -0.27 -9.07 31.79
C LEU A 35 -0.94 -10.45 31.85
N PRO A 36 -0.17 -11.54 31.98
CA PRO A 36 -0.71 -12.89 31.96
C PRO A 36 -1.45 -13.20 33.27
N ALA A 37 -2.64 -13.79 33.15
CA ALA A 37 -3.49 -14.15 34.31
C ALA A 37 -2.77 -15.06 35.33
N THR A 38 -1.81 -15.87 34.88
CA THR A 38 -1.00 -16.75 35.75
C THR A 38 -0.12 -15.99 36.75
N LYS A 39 0.14 -14.70 36.53
CA LYS A 39 0.89 -13.82 37.44
C LYS A 39 -0.02 -12.98 38.34
N LEU A 40 -1.33 -13.04 38.13
CA LEU A 40 -2.33 -12.21 38.81
C LEU A 40 -3.16 -13.09 39.76
N THR A 41 -2.56 -13.49 40.87
CA THR A 41 -3.13 -14.50 41.79
C THR A 41 -4.16 -13.96 42.78
N GLN A 42 -4.32 -12.63 42.87
CA GLN A 42 -5.21 -11.95 43.81
C GLN A 42 -6.01 -10.85 43.09
N PRO A 43 -7.21 -10.48 43.57
CA PRO A 43 -8.02 -9.43 42.94
C PRO A 43 -7.35 -8.05 42.93
N GLN A 44 -6.52 -7.77 43.93
CA GLN A 44 -5.67 -6.60 44.05
C GLN A 44 -4.22 -7.07 44.11
N ILE A 45 -3.38 -6.47 43.26
CA ILE A 45 -2.00 -6.86 43.06
C ILE A 45 -1.11 -5.69 43.42
N ASP A 46 -0.14 -5.94 44.30
CA ASP A 46 0.97 -5.02 44.53
C ASP A 46 2.02 -5.23 43.42
N VAL A 47 2.02 -4.35 42.43
CA VAL A 47 2.97 -4.43 41.30
C VAL A 47 4.38 -4.01 41.71
N SER A 48 4.54 -3.30 42.83
CA SER A 48 5.85 -2.86 43.34
C SER A 48 6.60 -3.98 44.05
N ALA A 49 5.86 -4.96 44.60
CA ALA A 49 6.41 -6.15 45.23
C ALA A 49 6.59 -7.33 44.25
N MET A 50 6.20 -7.17 42.97
CA MET A 50 6.32 -8.25 41.99
C MET A 50 7.79 -8.49 41.59
N PRO A 51 8.26 -9.75 41.57
CA PRO A 51 9.61 -10.05 41.14
C PRO A 51 9.79 -9.73 39.65
N ASN A 52 10.91 -9.07 39.33
CA ASN A 52 11.28 -8.65 37.98
C ASN A 52 10.31 -7.64 37.31
N VAL A 53 9.49 -6.95 38.10
CA VAL A 53 8.67 -5.83 37.64
C VAL A 53 9.25 -4.53 38.17
N GLN A 54 9.48 -3.56 37.29
CA GLN A 54 9.83 -2.20 37.70
C GLN A 54 8.63 -1.29 37.51
N VAL A 55 8.40 -0.42 38.48
CA VAL A 55 7.26 0.48 38.52
C VAL A 55 7.78 1.91 38.63
N ASN A 56 7.36 2.78 37.72
CA ASN A 56 7.68 4.20 37.77
C ASN A 56 6.39 5.02 37.58
N TYR A 57 6.14 5.94 38.51
CA TYR A 57 4.99 6.83 38.45
C TYR A 57 5.39 8.17 37.82
N ASP A 58 4.83 8.45 36.65
CA ASP A 58 4.95 9.74 35.96
C ASP A 58 3.74 10.60 36.32
N SER A 59 3.92 11.45 37.33
CA SER A 59 2.88 12.35 37.84
C SER A 59 2.49 13.44 36.85
N ALA A 60 3.46 13.93 36.05
CA ALA A 60 3.23 15.00 35.08
C ALA A 60 2.28 14.57 33.97
N GLN A 61 2.37 13.31 33.54
CA GLN A 61 1.52 12.76 32.48
C GLN A 61 0.40 11.85 33.00
N GLN A 62 0.28 11.69 34.33
CA GLN A 62 -0.68 10.78 34.96
C GLN A 62 -0.58 9.35 34.42
N ARG A 63 0.62 8.77 34.44
CA ARG A 63 0.89 7.40 33.96
C ARG A 63 1.62 6.58 35.01
N LEU A 64 1.34 5.28 35.01
CA LEU A 64 2.14 4.28 35.72
C LEU A 64 2.84 3.41 34.68
N LEU A 65 4.15 3.53 34.64
CA LEU A 65 5.03 2.80 33.74
C LEU A 65 5.41 1.48 34.41
N LEU A 66 5.04 0.37 33.79
CA LEU A 66 5.33 -0.99 34.22
C LEU A 66 6.33 -1.61 33.23
N GLN A 67 7.52 -1.94 33.71
CA GLN A 67 8.45 -2.77 32.95
C GLN A 67 8.35 -4.20 33.47
N VAL A 68 7.83 -5.11 32.65
CA VAL A 68 7.65 -6.53 32.95
C VAL A 68 8.57 -7.39 32.07
N PRO A 69 8.88 -8.64 32.46
CA PRO A 69 9.67 -9.53 31.61
C PRO A 69 8.98 -9.82 30.27
N ASP A 70 9.75 -9.87 29.18
CA ASP A 70 9.23 -10.12 27.83
C ASP A 70 8.44 -11.43 27.72
N SER A 71 8.85 -12.45 28.49
CA SER A 71 8.14 -13.75 28.59
C SER A 71 6.69 -13.65 29.11
N TRP A 72 6.28 -12.52 29.68
CA TRP A 72 4.92 -12.29 30.15
C TRP A 72 4.03 -11.72 29.05
N LEU A 73 4.62 -11.09 28.04
CA LEU A 73 3.89 -10.52 26.93
C LEU A 73 3.49 -11.62 25.94
N PRO A 74 2.29 -11.54 25.34
CA PRO A 74 1.89 -12.50 24.33
C PRO A 74 2.84 -12.44 23.13
N PRO A 75 3.13 -13.58 22.48
CA PRO A 75 3.95 -13.59 21.28
C PRO A 75 3.31 -12.69 20.22
N GLN A 76 4.03 -11.65 19.81
CA GLN A 76 3.62 -10.83 18.68
C GLN A 76 3.96 -11.58 17.39
N ASN A 77 2.94 -12.22 16.81
CA ASN A 77 3.07 -12.74 15.46
C ASN A 77 3.10 -11.55 14.50
N LEU A 78 4.30 -11.08 14.17
CA LEU A 78 4.54 -10.19 13.05
C LEU A 78 4.33 -10.98 11.76
N MET A 79 3.08 -11.26 11.42
CA MET A 79 2.74 -11.81 10.12
C MET A 79 2.92 -10.72 9.08
N VAL A 80 4.10 -10.71 8.45
CA VAL A 80 4.26 -10.14 7.12
C VAL A 80 3.45 -11.04 6.18
N GLY A 81 2.23 -10.64 5.85
CA GLY A 81 1.35 -11.37 4.93
C GLY A 81 0.16 -12.10 5.55
N ASN A 82 -0.33 -11.72 6.74
CA ASN A 82 -1.69 -12.13 7.10
C ASN A 82 -2.64 -11.39 6.17
N SER A 83 -3.31 -12.14 5.27
CA SER A 83 -4.20 -11.56 4.27
C SER A 83 -5.23 -10.67 4.98
N PRO A 84 -5.16 -9.34 4.83
CA PRO A 84 -6.26 -8.49 5.25
C PRO A 84 -7.51 -9.02 4.57
N ARG A 85 -8.66 -8.89 5.23
CA ARG A 85 -9.97 -9.30 4.70
C ARG A 85 -10.05 -8.89 3.22
N ARG A 86 -9.94 -9.87 2.32
CA ARG A 86 -9.67 -9.59 0.92
C ARG A 86 -10.89 -8.95 0.30
N PHE A 87 -10.72 -7.76 -0.24
CA PHE A 87 -11.68 -7.17 -1.16
C PHE A 87 -11.17 -7.53 -2.55
N ALA A 88 -11.87 -8.42 -3.25
CA ALA A 88 -11.57 -8.67 -4.66
C ALA A 88 -11.71 -7.33 -5.39
N ALA A 89 -10.71 -6.97 -6.22
CA ALA A 89 -10.83 -5.78 -7.04
C ALA A 89 -12.09 -5.91 -7.92
N LEU A 90 -13.02 -4.99 -7.75
CA LEU A 90 -14.21 -4.90 -8.59
C LEU A 90 -13.80 -4.20 -9.88
N SER A 91 -13.59 -4.98 -10.93
CA SER A 91 -13.42 -4.46 -12.29
C SER A 91 -14.77 -4.46 -13.00
N SER A 92 -15.29 -3.27 -13.31
CA SER A 92 -16.43 -3.12 -14.21
C SER A 92 -15.97 -3.24 -15.67
N GLN A 93 -16.78 -3.86 -16.51
CA GLN A 93 -16.52 -3.87 -17.95
C GLN A 93 -16.71 -2.47 -18.53
N GLY A 94 -15.80 -2.05 -19.38
CA GLY A 94 -15.85 -0.71 -19.98
C GLY A 94 -14.85 -0.51 -21.11
N GLU A 95 -14.96 0.66 -21.70
CA GLU A 95 -14.12 1.12 -22.80
C GLU A 95 -13.61 2.51 -22.47
N LEU A 96 -12.40 2.80 -22.90
CA LEU A 96 -11.75 4.09 -22.71
C LEU A 96 -11.10 4.50 -24.02
N PHE A 97 -11.28 5.77 -24.37
CA PHE A 97 -10.68 6.37 -25.53
C PHE A 97 -9.98 7.67 -25.12
N ASN A 98 -8.65 7.68 -25.19
CA ASN A 98 -7.84 8.89 -25.00
C ASN A 98 -7.39 9.43 -26.35
N TYR A 99 -7.24 10.74 -26.44
CA TYR A 99 -6.72 11.41 -27.62
C TYR A 99 -5.91 12.64 -27.24
N ASP A 100 -4.92 12.96 -28.07
CA ASP A 100 -4.19 14.22 -28.05
C ASP A 100 -4.07 14.75 -29.48
N LEU A 101 -4.34 16.03 -29.68
CA LEU A 101 -4.36 16.68 -30.99
C LEU A 101 -3.51 17.93 -30.94
N TYR A 102 -2.54 18.01 -31.86
CA TYR A 102 -1.75 19.21 -32.05
C TYR A 102 -1.60 19.55 -33.53
N ALA A 103 -1.49 20.85 -33.80
CA ALA A 103 -1.18 21.36 -35.12
C ALA A 103 0.01 22.32 -35.02
N ASN A 104 0.90 22.26 -35.99
CA ASN A 104 2.02 23.18 -36.11
C ASN A 104 2.01 23.87 -37.48
N ARG A 105 2.59 25.06 -37.55
CA ARG A 105 2.84 25.78 -38.79
C ARG A 105 4.28 26.29 -38.78
N THR A 106 5.03 25.98 -39.84
CA THR A 106 6.44 26.39 -39.96
C THR A 106 6.57 27.74 -40.66
N GLN A 107 7.76 28.34 -40.60
CA GLN A 107 8.09 29.59 -41.29
C GLN A 107 7.96 29.49 -42.83
N HIS A 108 8.09 28.28 -43.38
CA HIS A 108 7.91 28.01 -44.82
C HIS A 108 6.46 27.72 -45.20
N ASN A 109 5.52 28.02 -44.31
CA ASN A 109 4.08 27.87 -44.50
C ASN A 109 3.57 26.43 -44.56
N ASP A 110 4.39 25.47 -44.12
CA ASP A 110 3.98 24.08 -43.97
C ASP A 110 3.15 23.93 -42.70
N THR A 111 1.96 23.36 -42.83
CA THR A 111 1.05 23.11 -41.70
C THR A 111 0.82 21.61 -41.55
N GLN A 112 1.14 21.08 -40.37
CA GLN A 112 0.95 19.67 -40.03
C GLN A 112 -0.05 19.51 -38.89
N LEU A 113 -0.94 18.55 -39.01
CA LEU A 113 -1.84 18.07 -37.98
C LEU A 113 -1.37 16.68 -37.52
N SER A 114 -1.39 16.45 -36.21
CA SER A 114 -1.10 15.15 -35.61
C SER A 114 -2.10 14.84 -34.51
N ILE A 115 -2.61 13.62 -34.52
CA ILE A 115 -3.58 13.11 -33.56
C ILE A 115 -3.03 11.81 -33.02
N TRP A 116 -2.72 11.76 -31.73
CA TRP A 116 -2.44 10.51 -31.04
C TRP A 116 -3.73 9.98 -30.42
N ASN A 117 -3.88 8.65 -30.38
CA ASN A 117 -5.01 8.02 -29.72
C ASN A 117 -4.64 6.72 -29.01
N GLU A 118 -5.44 6.40 -28.00
CA GLU A 118 -5.48 5.12 -27.32
C GLU A 118 -6.93 4.63 -27.25
N LEU A 119 -7.15 3.39 -27.64
CA LEU A 119 -8.38 2.65 -27.34
C LEU A 119 -8.06 1.55 -26.33
N ARG A 120 -8.82 1.48 -25.24
CA ARG A 120 -8.66 0.47 -24.20
C ARG A 120 -10.01 -0.16 -23.86
N LEU A 121 -10.11 -1.48 -24.00
CA LEU A 121 -11.23 -2.29 -23.55
C LEU A 121 -10.81 -3.01 -22.27
N PHE A 122 -11.61 -2.96 -21.21
CA PHE A 122 -11.25 -3.56 -19.93
C PHE A 122 -12.44 -4.23 -19.24
N GLY A 123 -12.15 -5.20 -18.37
CA GLY A 123 -13.12 -5.86 -17.51
C GLY A 123 -12.50 -6.98 -16.69
N MET A 124 -13.33 -7.88 -16.16
CA MET A 124 -12.87 -8.99 -15.33
C MET A 124 -11.88 -9.94 -16.03
N ALA A 125 -11.94 -10.04 -17.36
CA ALA A 125 -11.04 -10.85 -18.14
C ALA A 125 -9.68 -10.18 -18.38
N GLY A 126 -9.45 -8.93 -17.97
CA GLY A 126 -8.21 -8.18 -18.23
C GLY A 126 -8.46 -6.92 -19.08
N SER A 127 -7.40 -6.39 -19.67
CA SER A 127 -7.46 -5.18 -20.50
C SER A 127 -6.74 -5.38 -21.83
N LEU A 128 -7.38 -4.96 -22.92
CA LEU A 128 -6.78 -4.86 -24.25
C LEU A 128 -6.62 -3.38 -24.57
N SER A 129 -5.41 -2.95 -24.93
CA SER A 129 -5.13 -1.58 -25.32
C SER A 129 -4.47 -1.52 -26.68
N SER A 130 -4.78 -0.49 -27.47
CA SER A 130 -4.14 -0.21 -28.74
C SER A 130 -3.88 1.28 -28.87
N THR A 131 -2.66 1.64 -29.27
CA THR A 131 -2.24 3.03 -29.46
C THR A 131 -1.80 3.30 -30.90
N GLY A 132 -1.91 4.55 -31.32
CA GLY A 132 -1.44 4.96 -32.64
C GLY A 132 -1.41 6.48 -32.82
N VAL A 133 -0.92 6.90 -33.96
CA VAL A 133 -0.89 8.31 -34.37
C VAL A 133 -1.38 8.45 -35.79
N PHE A 134 -2.23 9.43 -36.04
CA PHE A 134 -2.59 9.91 -37.36
C PHE A 134 -1.88 11.23 -37.62
N LYS A 135 -1.15 11.34 -38.74
CA LYS A 135 -0.47 12.58 -39.15
C LYS A 135 -0.92 12.99 -40.54
N GLN A 136 -1.19 14.27 -40.73
CA GLN A 136 -1.62 14.81 -42.01
C GLN A 136 -1.00 16.18 -42.26
N GLN A 137 -0.43 16.37 -43.45
CA GLN A 137 -0.08 17.70 -43.94
C GLN A 137 -1.35 18.37 -44.47
N ILE A 138 -1.70 19.53 -43.92
CA ILE A 138 -2.92 20.27 -44.27
C ILE A 138 -2.62 21.61 -44.97
N GLY A 139 -1.35 22.02 -45.08
CA GLY A 139 -0.92 23.18 -45.86
C GLY A 139 0.57 23.17 -46.17
N GLY A 140 1.00 23.90 -47.19
CA GLY A 140 2.40 23.97 -47.63
C GLY A 140 2.70 23.14 -48.89
N ASN A 141 3.99 22.96 -49.21
CA ASN A 141 4.38 22.32 -50.47
C ASN A 141 4.26 20.79 -50.35
N HIS A 142 3.38 20.16 -51.14
CA HIS A 142 3.03 18.73 -51.05
C HIS A 142 4.16 17.74 -51.43
N GLN A 143 5.41 18.20 -51.48
CA GLN A 143 6.55 17.40 -51.93
C GLN A 143 7.05 16.40 -50.89
N HIS A 144 6.72 16.59 -49.60
CA HIS A 144 7.05 15.66 -48.52
C HIS A 144 5.77 14.98 -47.99
N LYS A 145 5.45 13.80 -48.53
CA LYS A 145 4.36 12.92 -48.04
C LYS A 145 4.81 11.92 -46.98
N ASP A 146 6.07 12.00 -46.55
CA ASP A 146 6.62 11.04 -45.61
C ASP A 146 5.84 11.09 -44.29
N ASN A 147 5.44 9.91 -43.81
CA ASN A 147 4.76 9.71 -42.54
C ASN A 147 3.33 10.30 -42.45
N GLN A 148 2.63 10.48 -43.58
CA GLN A 148 1.19 10.79 -43.58
C GLN A 148 0.33 9.54 -43.40
N GLY A 149 -0.82 9.69 -42.75
CA GLY A 149 -1.76 8.62 -42.45
C GLY A 149 -1.65 8.12 -41.02
N PHE A 150 -2.27 6.96 -40.77
CA PHE A 150 -2.31 6.33 -39.46
C PHE A 150 -1.15 5.35 -39.29
N THR A 151 -0.42 5.47 -38.19
CA THR A 151 0.63 4.54 -37.75
C THR A 151 0.24 3.96 -36.40
N ARG A 152 0.10 2.63 -36.35
CA ARG A 152 -0.12 1.88 -35.11
C ARG A 152 1.18 1.76 -34.33
N TYR A 153 1.14 1.98 -33.01
CA TYR A 153 2.31 1.87 -32.13
C TYR A 153 2.36 0.55 -31.37
N ASP A 154 1.40 0.32 -30.46
CA ASP A 154 1.40 -0.84 -29.58
C ASP A 154 -0.01 -1.40 -29.43
N THR A 155 -0.11 -2.73 -29.37
CA THR A 155 -1.35 -3.46 -29.09
C THR A 155 -1.04 -4.56 -28.08
N THR A 156 -1.58 -4.42 -26.87
CA THR A 156 -1.24 -5.31 -25.75
C THR A 156 -2.49 -5.73 -25.00
N TYR A 157 -2.58 -7.02 -24.70
CA TYR A 157 -3.54 -7.58 -23.76
C TYR A 157 -2.84 -7.94 -22.45
N ILE A 158 -3.43 -7.54 -21.32
CA ILE A 158 -2.91 -7.81 -19.97
C ILE A 158 -4.00 -8.44 -19.12
N ASN A 159 -3.68 -9.53 -18.41
CA ASN A 159 -4.51 -10.14 -17.39
C ASN A 159 -3.72 -10.34 -16.09
N GLU A 160 -4.34 -10.03 -14.96
CA GLU A 160 -3.73 -10.16 -13.64
C GLU A 160 -4.50 -11.17 -12.78
N ASN A 161 -3.77 -12.16 -12.27
CA ASN A 161 -4.26 -13.13 -11.32
C ASN A 161 -3.70 -12.82 -9.93
N GLU A 162 -4.48 -12.05 -9.18
CA GLU A 162 -4.13 -11.66 -7.81
C GLU A 162 -3.96 -12.85 -6.86
N ASN A 163 -4.65 -13.98 -7.10
CA ASN A 163 -4.55 -15.16 -6.21
C ASN A 163 -3.16 -15.78 -6.23
N HIS A 164 -2.48 -15.68 -7.37
CA HIS A 164 -1.18 -16.29 -7.61
C HIS A 164 -0.08 -15.25 -7.85
N VAL A 165 -0.38 -13.95 -7.65
CA VAL A 165 0.56 -12.84 -7.89
C VAL A 165 1.19 -12.94 -9.28
N LEU A 166 0.36 -13.19 -10.29
CA LEU A 166 0.81 -13.50 -11.64
C LEU A 166 0.16 -12.56 -12.65
N SER A 167 0.98 -11.91 -13.48
CA SER A 167 0.52 -11.05 -14.58
C SER A 167 0.94 -11.64 -15.91
N TRP A 168 0.01 -11.70 -16.85
CA TRP A 168 0.21 -12.17 -18.21
C TRP A 168 0.05 -10.99 -19.17
N ALA A 169 1.03 -10.79 -20.05
CA ALA A 169 0.97 -9.81 -21.12
C ALA A 169 1.25 -10.48 -22.46
N VAL A 170 0.44 -10.15 -23.48
CA VAL A 170 0.54 -10.70 -24.83
C VAL A 170 0.36 -9.58 -25.86
N GLY A 171 1.16 -9.59 -26.92
CA GLY A 171 1.17 -8.57 -27.97
C GLY A 171 2.49 -7.82 -28.00
N ASP A 172 2.45 -6.52 -28.31
CA ASP A 172 3.63 -5.67 -28.20
C ASP A 172 3.93 -5.41 -26.72
N LEU A 173 5.13 -5.75 -26.28
CA LEU A 173 5.55 -5.61 -24.89
C LEU A 173 7.05 -5.41 -24.76
N ILE A 174 7.44 -4.81 -23.66
CA ILE A 174 8.84 -4.52 -23.33
C ILE A 174 9.19 -5.38 -22.11
N SER A 175 10.24 -6.21 -22.23
CA SER A 175 10.65 -7.09 -21.14
C SER A 175 11.16 -6.29 -19.94
N ASN A 176 10.94 -6.81 -18.75
CA ASN A 176 11.64 -6.29 -17.57
C ASN A 176 13.14 -6.52 -17.70
N ALA A 177 13.91 -5.65 -17.04
CA ALA A 177 15.35 -5.75 -16.92
C ALA A 177 15.74 -6.02 -15.46
N LEU A 178 16.73 -6.88 -15.27
CA LEU A 178 17.42 -7.16 -14.02
C LEU A 178 18.81 -6.51 -14.09
N SER A 179 19.56 -6.55 -13.00
CA SER A 179 20.92 -5.98 -12.94
C SER A 179 21.90 -6.55 -13.98
N TRP A 180 21.57 -7.67 -14.60
CA TRP A 180 22.43 -8.42 -15.51
C TRP A 180 21.87 -8.56 -16.94
N ASN A 181 20.70 -8.00 -17.27
CA ASN A 181 20.20 -7.99 -18.64
C ASN A 181 19.55 -6.66 -19.02
N SER A 182 19.44 -6.43 -20.33
CA SER A 182 18.75 -5.27 -20.89
C SER A 182 17.30 -5.63 -21.22
N SER A 183 16.46 -4.59 -21.27
CA SER A 183 15.08 -4.70 -21.72
C SER A 183 15.01 -4.88 -23.24
N VAL A 184 14.09 -5.72 -23.71
CA VAL A 184 13.87 -6.01 -25.14
C VAL A 184 12.41 -5.76 -25.48
N ARG A 185 12.16 -5.04 -26.59
CA ARG A 185 10.81 -4.91 -27.16
C ARG A 185 10.51 -6.13 -28.03
N MET A 186 9.35 -6.72 -27.81
CA MET A 186 8.80 -7.86 -28.53
C MET A 186 7.44 -7.45 -29.08
N GLY A 187 7.14 -7.79 -30.34
CA GLY A 187 5.91 -7.39 -31.03
C GLY A 187 6.03 -7.59 -32.53
#